data_AF-A0A971W2G4-F1
#
_entry.id   AF-A0A971W2G4-F1
#
_cell.length_a   1.000
_cell.length_b   1.000
_cell.length_c   1.000
_cell.angle_alpha   90.00
_cell.angle_beta   90.00
_cell.angle_gamma   90.00
#
_symmetry.space_group_name_H-M   'P 1'
#
loop_
_entity.id
_entity.type
_entity.pdbx_description
1 polymer ?
#
loop_
_entity_poly.entity_id
_entity_poly.type
_entity_poly.pdbx_seq_one_letter_code
_entity_poly.pdbx_strand_id
1 'polypeptide(L)'
;MKGLILCGGKGTRLRPFTFTGAKHFLPVANKPVIYYIIESLKRAGIEDICVVVGDREEEFQHRLGDGSSWGVSISYIRQHAPLGLAHGLKVSEHHLKGETFVIILGDNLIMHPVEDLVRHHMDTGARSTILLSRVEDPRRFGIALIDNGKITGLVEKPKEPVGNHAIVGMYVFDSSIFDVIDRIKPSPRGELELTDAIMELIRDGLPVSYLITKGWWSDVGRPKDLLRANRRILADLVGDVKGHVDANSTVGKKVVIGEGTVVMDSVIEDFVTIGSNVVLKKCRIGSYTSVGDGSSVMGTDIRNSIIMEDCILENVGCAVDMSIIGQGSAVKKNKYPDRISLWIGRDSKIYGV
;
A
#
# COMPACT_ATOMS: atom_id res chain seq x y z
N MET A 1 -2.68 3.75 23.62
CA MET A 1 -1.80 3.86 22.44
C MET A 1 -2.69 3.95 21.22
N LYS A 2 -2.43 4.94 20.37
CA LYS A 2 -3.23 5.23 19.18
C LYS A 2 -2.47 4.92 17.90
N GLY A 3 -3.21 4.70 16.82
CA GLY A 3 -2.68 4.56 15.47
C GLY A 3 -2.96 5.82 14.65
N LEU A 4 -2.01 6.24 13.83
CA LEU A 4 -2.18 7.30 12.85
C LEU A 4 -1.81 6.78 11.46
N ILE A 5 -2.73 6.87 10.51
CA ILE A 5 -2.47 6.56 9.11
C ILE A 5 -2.43 7.87 8.31
N LEU A 6 -1.28 8.18 7.70
CA LEU A 6 -1.12 9.39 6.90
C LEU A 6 -1.50 9.15 5.43
N CYS A 7 -2.62 9.73 5.00
CA CYS A 7 -3.22 9.56 3.67
C CYS A 7 -3.41 10.87 2.87
N GLY A 8 -2.77 11.98 3.28
CA GLY A 8 -2.94 13.28 2.62
C GLY A 8 -2.31 13.44 1.22
N GLY A 9 -1.55 12.43 0.75
CA GLY A 9 -0.82 12.52 -0.53
C GLY A 9 -1.67 12.29 -1.78
N LYS A 10 -1.56 13.18 -2.77
CA LYS A 10 -2.33 13.16 -4.04
C LYS A 10 -2.03 12.01 -5.02
N GLY A 11 -0.94 11.25 -4.82
CA GLY A 11 -0.63 10.06 -5.62
C GLY A 11 -0.43 10.29 -7.13
N THR A 12 0.09 11.45 -7.54
CA THR A 12 0.17 11.86 -8.97
C THR A 12 0.98 10.90 -9.87
N ARG A 13 1.94 10.17 -9.31
CA ARG A 13 2.78 9.18 -10.01
C ARG A 13 2.04 7.88 -10.39
N LEU A 14 0.85 7.68 -9.84
CA LEU A 14 -0.05 6.54 -10.12
C LEU A 14 -1.19 6.94 -11.05
N ARG A 15 -1.13 8.09 -11.71
CA ARG A 15 -2.09 8.39 -12.77
C ARG A 15 -1.93 7.34 -13.89
N PRO A 16 -3.03 6.85 -14.49
CA PRO A 16 -4.39 7.41 -14.42
C PRO A 16 -5.23 6.99 -13.20
N PHE A 17 -4.80 5.99 -12.41
CA PHE A 17 -5.61 5.40 -11.34
C PHE A 17 -6.02 6.42 -10.25
N THR A 18 -5.17 7.39 -9.96
CA THR A 18 -5.41 8.39 -8.92
C THR A 18 -6.20 9.62 -9.38
N PHE A 19 -6.70 9.64 -10.63
CA PHE A 19 -7.69 10.64 -11.04
C PHE A 19 -9.04 10.39 -10.36
N THR A 20 -9.43 9.13 -10.21
CA THR A 20 -10.80 8.75 -9.81
C THR A 20 -10.89 8.16 -8.40
N GLY A 21 -9.77 7.87 -7.75
CA GLY A 21 -9.73 7.36 -6.37
C GLY A 21 -8.44 7.69 -5.62
N ALA A 22 -8.45 7.48 -4.30
CA ALA A 22 -7.24 7.63 -3.49
C ALA A 22 -6.27 6.47 -3.72
N LYS A 23 -4.96 6.75 -3.78
CA LYS A 23 -3.93 5.71 -3.99
C LYS A 23 -3.96 4.58 -2.94
N HIS A 24 -4.38 4.90 -1.72
CA HIS A 24 -4.43 4.00 -0.55
C HIS A 24 -5.42 2.85 -0.75
N PHE A 25 -6.33 3.03 -1.70
CA PHE A 25 -7.40 2.11 -2.05
C PHE A 25 -7.09 1.22 -3.25
N LEU A 26 -5.93 1.40 -3.88
CA LEU A 26 -5.48 0.52 -4.96
C LEU A 26 -5.24 -0.89 -4.39
N PRO A 27 -5.71 -1.95 -5.08
CA PRO A 27 -5.61 -3.30 -4.58
C PRO A 27 -4.22 -3.89 -4.81
N VAL A 28 -3.78 -4.68 -3.84
CA VAL A 28 -2.69 -5.65 -3.93
C VAL A 28 -3.29 -7.00 -3.53
N ALA A 29 -3.26 -7.97 -4.44
CA ALA A 29 -3.91 -9.28 -4.29
C ALA A 29 -5.40 -9.14 -3.89
N ASN A 30 -6.15 -8.32 -4.64
CA ASN A 30 -7.57 -7.99 -4.41
C ASN A 30 -7.89 -7.31 -3.07
N LYS A 31 -6.90 -6.95 -2.25
CA LYS A 31 -7.11 -6.21 -1.00
C LYS A 31 -6.53 -4.78 -1.12
N PRO A 32 -7.30 -3.73 -0.79
CA PRO A 32 -6.79 -2.36 -0.71
C PRO A 32 -5.58 -2.22 0.22
N VAL A 33 -4.58 -1.43 -0.16
CA VAL A 33 -3.33 -1.24 0.61
C VAL A 33 -3.61 -0.80 2.05
N ILE A 34 -4.52 0.14 2.27
CA ILE A 34 -4.86 0.64 3.60
C ILE A 34 -5.46 -0.44 4.52
N TYR A 35 -6.11 -1.48 3.96
CA TYR A 35 -6.68 -2.55 4.78
C TYR A 35 -5.58 -3.37 5.45
N TYR A 36 -4.45 -3.60 4.77
CA TYR A 36 -3.28 -4.25 5.39
C TYR A 36 -2.74 -3.46 6.58
N ILE A 37 -2.81 -2.12 6.53
CA ILE A 37 -2.35 -1.23 7.60
C ILE A 37 -3.29 -1.32 8.80
N ILE A 38 -4.60 -1.20 8.58
CA ILE A 38 -5.62 -1.32 9.64
C ILE A 38 -5.54 -2.69 10.32
N GLU A 39 -5.46 -3.76 9.54
CA GLU A 39 -5.29 -5.12 10.07
C GLU A 39 -3.99 -5.28 10.88
N SER A 40 -2.90 -4.62 10.47
CA SER A 40 -1.63 -4.67 11.20
C SER A 40 -1.68 -3.90 12.51
N LEU A 41 -2.35 -2.74 12.55
CA LEU A 41 -2.58 -1.99 13.78
C LEU A 41 -3.49 -2.77 14.74
N LYS A 42 -4.58 -3.35 14.23
CA LYS A 42 -5.49 -4.20 15.03
C LYS A 42 -4.77 -5.40 15.65
N ARG A 43 -3.94 -6.10 14.88
CA ARG A 43 -3.13 -7.23 15.40
C ARG A 43 -2.25 -6.80 16.57
N ALA A 44 -1.75 -5.57 16.53
CA ALA A 44 -0.94 -5.01 17.60
C ALA A 44 -1.74 -4.47 18.80
N GLY A 45 -3.05 -4.69 18.83
CA GLY A 45 -3.93 -4.21 19.90
C GLY A 45 -4.21 -2.70 19.83
N ILE A 46 -3.92 -2.05 18.70
CA ILE A 46 -4.20 -0.63 18.49
C ILE A 46 -5.58 -0.50 17.84
N GLU A 47 -6.56 -0.10 18.66
CA GLU A 47 -7.96 -0.04 18.26
C GLU A 47 -8.49 1.38 18.03
N ASP A 48 -7.83 2.42 18.55
CA ASP A 48 -8.12 3.83 18.22
C ASP A 48 -7.19 4.26 17.07
N ILE A 49 -7.75 4.37 15.86
CA ILE A 49 -7.03 4.70 14.64
C ILE A 49 -7.55 6.03 14.09
N CYS A 50 -6.64 6.97 13.89
CA CYS A 50 -6.92 8.21 13.18
C CYS A 50 -6.36 8.13 11.76
N VAL A 51 -7.17 8.50 10.76
CA VAL A 51 -6.76 8.57 9.35
C VAL A 51 -6.71 10.03 8.92
N VAL A 52 -5.51 10.50 8.59
CA VAL A 52 -5.31 11.86 8.06
C VAL A 52 -5.56 11.85 6.56
N VAL A 53 -6.63 12.49 6.12
CA VAL A 53 -7.10 12.46 4.72
C VAL A 53 -6.89 13.81 4.04
N GLY A 54 -6.74 13.81 2.72
CA GLY A 54 -6.63 15.03 1.92
C GLY A 54 -8.00 15.56 1.46
N ASP A 55 -8.13 15.75 0.15
CA ASP A 55 -9.35 16.21 -0.53
C ASP A 55 -10.42 15.12 -0.72
N ARG A 56 -10.12 13.86 -0.35
CA ARG A 56 -10.96 12.67 -0.59
C ARG A 56 -11.61 12.10 0.68
N GLU A 57 -11.87 12.93 1.69
CA GLU A 57 -12.43 12.48 2.99
C GLU A 57 -13.69 11.62 2.84
N GLU A 58 -14.63 12.03 1.99
CA GLU A 58 -15.88 11.28 1.74
C GLU A 58 -15.62 9.86 1.21
N GLU A 59 -14.63 9.70 0.32
CA GLU A 59 -14.22 8.38 -0.20
C GLU A 59 -13.70 7.48 0.93
N PHE A 60 -12.95 8.05 1.86
CA PHE A 60 -12.45 7.32 3.03
C PHE A 60 -13.57 6.91 3.98
N GLN A 61 -14.44 7.86 4.36
CA GLN A 61 -15.58 7.59 5.23
C GLN A 61 -16.52 6.54 4.63
N HIS A 62 -16.79 6.60 3.33
CA HIS A 62 -17.64 5.62 2.66
C HIS A 62 -17.03 4.21 2.68
N ARG A 63 -15.71 4.09 2.51
CA ARG A 63 -15.03 2.80 2.35
C ARG A 63 -14.52 2.16 3.63
N LEU A 64 -14.24 2.97 4.65
CA LEU A 64 -13.70 2.53 5.94
C LEU A 64 -14.72 2.66 7.07
N GLY A 65 -15.77 3.47 6.90
CA GLY A 65 -16.80 3.66 7.92
C GLY A 65 -16.22 4.14 9.25
N ASP A 66 -16.70 3.58 10.35
CA ASP A 66 -16.18 3.82 11.70
C ASP A 66 -15.13 2.79 12.13
N GLY A 67 -14.72 1.88 11.24
CA GLY A 67 -13.77 0.82 11.54
C GLY A 67 -14.35 -0.44 12.17
N SER A 68 -15.66 -0.49 12.47
CA SER A 68 -16.31 -1.60 13.17
C SER A 68 -16.15 -2.95 12.48
N SER A 69 -16.07 -2.99 11.14
CA SER A 69 -15.81 -4.22 10.37
C SER A 69 -14.44 -4.85 10.62
N TRP A 70 -13.46 -4.09 11.14
CA TRP A 70 -12.16 -4.58 11.59
C TRP A 70 -12.07 -4.70 13.12
N GLY A 71 -13.15 -4.38 13.85
CA GLY A 71 -13.14 -4.33 15.31
C GLY A 71 -12.23 -3.24 15.88
N VAL A 72 -12.15 -2.11 15.18
CA VAL A 72 -11.42 -0.88 15.62
C VAL A 72 -12.37 0.32 15.56
N SER A 73 -11.94 1.44 16.10
CA SER A 73 -12.55 2.76 15.92
C SER A 73 -11.68 3.60 14.98
N ILE A 74 -12.28 4.10 13.90
CA ILE A 74 -11.61 4.98 12.94
C ILE A 74 -12.19 6.39 13.02
N SER A 75 -11.31 7.37 13.23
CA SER A 75 -11.59 8.79 13.11
C SER A 75 -10.87 9.39 11.90
N TYR A 76 -11.38 10.52 11.39
CA TYR A 76 -10.82 11.19 10.21
C TYR A 76 -10.40 12.62 10.55
N ILE A 77 -9.22 13.00 10.11
CA ILE A 77 -8.73 14.38 10.24
C ILE A 77 -8.32 14.87 8.86
N ARG A 78 -8.88 16.02 8.47
CA ARG A 78 -8.57 16.61 7.16
C ARG A 78 -7.26 17.40 7.19
N GLN A 79 -6.35 17.04 6.29
CA GLN A 79 -5.18 17.81 5.94
C GLN A 79 -5.51 18.70 4.73
N HIS A 80 -5.82 19.98 4.98
CA HIS A 80 -6.29 20.90 3.93
C HIS A 80 -5.29 21.13 2.78
N ALA A 81 -3.99 21.03 3.07
CA ALA A 81 -2.94 21.15 2.08
C ALA A 81 -1.82 20.11 2.33
N PRO A 82 -1.23 19.52 1.28
CA PRO A 82 -0.19 18.50 1.40
C PRO A 82 1.17 19.15 1.74
N LEU A 83 1.28 19.79 2.90
CA LEU A 83 2.46 20.52 3.37
C LEU A 83 3.49 19.59 4.07
N GLY A 84 3.57 18.34 3.65
CA GLY A 84 4.50 17.35 4.22
C GLY A 84 3.92 16.44 5.31
N LEU A 85 4.70 15.43 5.69
CA LEU A 85 4.30 14.39 6.65
C LEU A 85 4.21 14.93 8.07
N ALA A 86 5.14 15.81 8.48
CA ALA A 86 5.12 16.41 9.81
C ALA A 86 3.91 17.37 9.98
N HIS A 87 3.47 18.04 8.90
CA HIS A 87 2.21 18.78 8.91
C HIS A 87 1.01 17.85 9.12
N GLY A 88 1.00 16.68 8.47
CA GLY A 88 -0.04 15.65 8.65
C GLY A 88 -0.10 15.16 10.09
N LEU A 89 1.04 14.99 10.75
CA LEU A 89 1.11 14.69 12.17
C LEU A 89 0.62 15.87 13.02
N LYS A 90 1.02 17.11 12.71
CA LYS A 90 0.62 18.30 13.48
C LYS A 90 -0.89 18.51 13.54
N VAL A 91 -1.60 18.35 12.41
CA VAL A 91 -3.07 18.49 12.39
C VAL A 91 -3.77 17.45 13.27
N SER A 92 -3.11 16.32 13.54
CA SER A 92 -3.61 15.26 14.43
C SER A 92 -3.20 15.41 15.90
N GLU A 93 -2.51 16.49 16.29
CA GLU A 93 -1.99 16.67 17.65
C GLU A 93 -3.08 16.53 18.71
N HIS A 94 -4.24 17.19 18.53
CA HIS A 94 -5.33 17.16 19.49
C HIS A 94 -5.89 15.74 19.74
N HIS A 95 -5.73 14.81 18.79
CA HIS A 95 -6.15 13.43 18.93
C HIS A 95 -5.08 12.56 19.61
N LEU A 96 -3.81 12.88 19.40
CA LEU A 96 -2.67 12.01 19.79
C LEU A 96 -1.93 12.47 21.05
N LYS A 97 -2.04 13.75 21.42
CA LYS A 97 -1.31 14.36 22.54
C LYS A 97 -1.68 13.68 23.86
N GLY A 98 -0.66 13.41 24.67
CA GLY A 98 -0.78 12.73 25.97
C GLY A 98 -0.53 11.22 25.91
N GLU A 99 -0.36 10.63 24.72
CA GLU A 99 -0.08 9.20 24.56
C GLU A 99 1.12 8.94 23.65
N THR A 100 1.67 7.73 23.75
CA THR A 100 2.51 7.14 22.69
C THR A 100 1.61 6.62 21.58
N PHE A 101 2.04 6.78 20.32
CA PHE A 101 1.27 6.38 19.15
C PHE A 101 2.16 5.85 18.02
N VAL A 102 1.57 5.01 17.17
CA VAL A 102 2.19 4.46 15.97
C VAL A 102 1.75 5.25 14.76
N ILE A 103 2.68 5.64 13.90
CA ILE A 103 2.38 6.23 12.59
C ILE A 103 2.73 5.23 11.50
N ILE A 104 1.81 5.02 10.56
CA ILE A 104 2.08 4.31 9.30
C ILE A 104 1.69 5.20 8.12
N LEU A 105 2.56 5.30 7.13
CA LEU A 105 2.24 5.98 5.88
C LEU A 105 1.25 5.13 5.08
N GLY A 106 0.11 5.71 4.70
CA GLY A 106 -1.02 4.96 4.13
C GLY A 106 -0.75 4.25 2.81
N ASP A 107 0.35 4.59 2.12
CA ASP A 107 0.78 4.04 0.85
C ASP A 107 1.99 3.10 0.96
N ASN A 108 2.31 2.68 2.18
CA ASN A 108 3.39 1.75 2.45
C ASN A 108 2.81 0.40 2.85
N LEU A 109 3.11 -0.62 2.05
CA LEU A 109 2.83 -2.00 2.40
C LEU A 109 4.06 -2.55 3.12
N ILE A 110 3.94 -2.78 4.43
CA ILE A 110 5.07 -3.11 5.31
C ILE A 110 4.81 -4.49 5.93
N MET A 111 5.62 -5.48 5.57
CA MET A 111 5.54 -6.83 6.13
C MET A 111 6.44 -6.95 7.37
N HIS A 112 6.16 -6.11 8.37
CA HIS A 112 6.83 -6.13 9.67
C HIS A 112 5.76 -6.04 10.77
N PRO A 113 5.81 -6.89 11.83
CA PRO A 113 4.89 -6.79 12.95
C PRO A 113 4.98 -5.42 13.63
N VAL A 114 3.85 -4.73 13.81
CA VAL A 114 3.80 -3.43 14.49
C VAL A 114 4.18 -3.59 15.96
N GLU A 115 3.82 -4.73 16.55
CA GLU A 115 4.09 -5.15 17.92
C GLU A 115 5.58 -5.13 18.25
N ASP A 116 6.42 -5.55 17.32
CA ASP A 116 7.86 -5.61 17.51
C ASP A 116 8.47 -4.20 17.58
N LEU A 117 7.98 -3.27 16.76
CA LEU A 117 8.40 -1.87 16.80
C LEU A 117 7.93 -1.17 18.07
N VAL A 118 6.69 -1.42 18.48
CA VAL A 118 6.13 -0.89 19.74
C VAL A 118 6.91 -1.43 20.94
N ARG A 119 7.15 -2.75 21.02
CA ARG A 119 7.92 -3.36 22.11
C ARG A 119 9.31 -2.74 22.22
N HIS A 120 10.02 -2.63 21.11
CA HIS A 120 11.35 -2.01 21.08
C HIS A 120 11.35 -0.54 21.51
N HIS A 121 10.34 0.23 21.11
CA HIS A 121 10.17 1.60 21.57
C HIS A 121 10.04 1.68 23.09
N MET A 122 9.17 0.85 23.67
CA MET A 122 8.93 0.81 25.12
C MET A 122 10.17 0.34 25.88
N ASP A 123 10.86 -0.70 25.38
CA ASP A 123 12.07 -1.26 26.02
C ASP A 123 13.25 -0.28 26.02
N THR A 124 13.35 0.56 24.98
CA THR A 124 14.45 1.54 24.86
C THR A 124 14.16 2.88 25.54
N GLY A 125 12.90 3.16 25.90
CA GLY A 125 12.49 4.46 26.45
C GLY A 125 12.72 5.63 25.48
N ALA A 126 12.77 5.35 24.17
CA ALA A 126 13.01 6.35 23.15
C ALA A 126 11.80 7.29 22.99
N ARG A 127 12.03 8.51 22.50
CA ARG A 127 10.97 9.47 22.13
C ARG A 127 10.49 9.27 20.69
N SER A 128 11.36 8.70 19.88
CA SER A 128 11.08 8.30 18.50
C SER A 128 11.72 6.94 18.23
N THR A 129 10.99 6.05 17.57
CA THR A 129 11.53 4.80 17.04
C THR A 129 11.15 4.66 15.58
N ILE A 130 12.15 4.46 14.72
CA ILE A 130 12.00 4.43 13.26
C ILE A 130 12.18 3.00 12.76
N LEU A 131 11.27 2.50 11.94
CA LEU A 131 11.53 1.28 11.17
C LEU A 131 12.35 1.61 9.92
N LEU A 132 13.42 0.86 9.72
CA LEU A 132 14.36 1.01 8.62
C LEU A 132 14.43 -0.27 7.78
N SER A 133 14.76 -0.13 6.49
CA SER A 133 15.12 -1.24 5.60
C SER A 133 16.39 -0.88 4.84
N ARG A 134 17.15 -1.91 4.47
CA ARG A 134 18.25 -1.73 3.51
C ARG A 134 17.72 -1.56 2.10
N VAL A 135 18.26 -0.61 1.35
CA VAL A 135 17.92 -0.36 -0.06
C VAL A 135 19.18 -0.21 -0.91
N GLU A 136 19.08 -0.54 -2.19
CA GLU A 136 20.19 -0.35 -3.14
C GLU A 136 20.31 1.10 -3.60
N ASP A 137 19.17 1.75 -3.89
CA ASP A 137 19.10 3.16 -4.28
C ASP A 137 18.49 4.03 -3.15
N PRO A 138 19.32 4.77 -2.39
CA PRO A 138 18.85 5.61 -1.29
C PRO A 138 18.16 6.90 -1.74
N ARG A 139 18.32 7.34 -2.99
CA ARG A 139 17.92 8.69 -3.45
C ARG A 139 16.40 8.91 -3.43
N ARG A 140 15.62 7.83 -3.36
CA ARG A 140 14.16 7.85 -3.35
C ARG A 140 13.56 8.06 -1.97
N PHE A 141 14.33 7.94 -0.90
CA PHE A 141 13.83 7.77 0.47
C PHE A 141 14.50 8.74 1.45
N GLY A 142 13.91 8.88 2.63
CA GLY A 142 14.63 9.39 3.79
C GLY A 142 15.62 8.33 4.29
N ILE A 143 16.87 8.72 4.52
CA ILE A 143 17.94 7.81 4.92
C ILE A 143 18.41 8.14 6.33
N ALA A 144 18.49 7.11 7.17
CA ALA A 144 19.14 7.17 8.47
C ALA A 144 20.64 6.89 8.33
N LEU A 145 21.45 7.84 8.82
CA LEU A 145 22.88 7.65 9.03
C LEU A 145 23.06 7.05 10.41
N ILE A 146 23.71 5.89 10.46
CA ILE A 146 23.91 5.12 11.69
C ILE A 146 25.41 5.03 11.94
N ASP A 147 25.82 5.44 13.13
CA ASP A 147 27.19 5.26 13.63
C ASP A 147 27.14 4.67 15.04
N ASN A 148 27.99 3.67 15.31
CA ASN A 148 28.06 2.99 16.61
C ASN A 148 26.70 2.56 17.20
N GLY A 149 25.78 2.11 16.33
CA GLY A 149 24.45 1.65 16.72
C GLY A 149 23.45 2.76 17.07
N LYS A 150 23.75 4.02 16.75
CA LYS A 150 22.88 5.19 16.98
C LYS A 150 22.61 5.94 15.69
N ILE A 151 21.43 6.54 15.57
CA ILE A 151 21.13 7.47 14.47
C ILE A 151 21.88 8.78 14.74
N THR A 152 22.76 9.17 13.82
CA THR A 152 23.51 10.43 13.88
C THR A 152 22.99 11.46 12.89
N GLY A 153 22.20 11.05 11.90
CA GLY A 153 21.64 11.93 10.90
C GLY A 153 20.45 11.31 10.17
N LEU A 154 19.57 12.17 9.66
CA LEU A 154 18.50 11.81 8.74
C LEU A 154 18.54 12.75 7.55
N VAL A 155 18.50 12.18 6.34
CA VAL A 155 18.57 12.96 5.10
C VAL A 155 17.42 12.56 4.19
N GLU A 156 16.52 13.51 3.91
CA GLU A 156 15.39 13.28 3.02
C GLU A 156 15.83 13.34 1.54
N LYS A 157 15.61 12.23 0.81
CA LYS A 157 15.85 12.10 -0.65
C LYS A 157 17.18 12.73 -1.09
N PRO A 158 18.30 12.19 -0.60
CA PRO A 158 19.60 12.78 -0.86
C PRO A 158 19.91 12.73 -2.37
N LYS A 159 20.52 13.80 -2.90
CA LYS A 159 20.95 13.86 -4.31
C LYS A 159 22.06 12.84 -4.59
N GLU A 160 23.03 12.77 -3.68
CA GLU A 160 24.09 11.78 -3.70
C GLU A 160 23.77 10.61 -2.76
N PRO A 161 24.13 9.37 -3.10
CA PRO A 161 23.83 8.22 -2.27
C PRO A 161 24.62 8.30 -0.96
N VAL A 162 23.91 8.51 0.15
CA VAL A 162 24.46 8.50 1.51
C VAL A 162 23.82 7.37 2.29
N GLY A 163 24.62 6.41 2.74
CA GLY A 163 24.13 5.23 3.46
C GLY A 163 23.14 4.38 2.64
N ASN A 164 22.50 3.43 3.31
CA ASN A 164 21.52 2.53 2.69
C ASN A 164 20.36 2.14 3.61
N HIS A 165 20.22 2.75 4.79
CA HIS A 165 19.14 2.48 5.73
C HIS A 165 17.97 3.44 5.46
N ALA A 166 17.08 3.04 4.57
CA ALA A 166 15.90 3.80 4.23
C ALA A 166 14.81 3.69 5.30
N ILE A 167 14.15 4.79 5.57
CA ILE A 167 12.98 4.88 6.44
C ILE A 167 11.78 4.30 5.68
N VAL A 168 11.09 3.31 6.26
CA VAL A 168 10.02 2.54 5.56
C VAL A 168 8.61 3.03 5.84
N GLY A 169 8.47 4.20 6.46
CA GLY A 169 7.16 4.80 6.70
C GLY A 169 6.37 4.19 7.86
N MET A 170 7.05 3.58 8.83
CA MET A 170 6.46 3.19 10.12
C MET A 170 7.30 3.71 11.28
N TYR A 171 6.64 4.34 12.24
CA TYR A 171 7.26 5.05 13.35
C TYR A 171 6.48 4.84 14.64
N VAL A 172 7.15 4.99 15.78
CA VAL A 172 6.52 5.14 17.10
C VAL A 172 7.02 6.45 17.70
N PHE A 173 6.11 7.29 18.18
CA PHE A 173 6.41 8.57 18.79
C PHE A 173 5.66 8.73 20.11
N ASP A 174 6.21 9.57 20.98
CA ASP A 174 5.43 10.20 22.05
C ASP A 174 5.13 11.67 21.73
N SER A 175 4.50 12.36 22.68
CA SER A 175 4.05 13.75 22.49
C SER A 175 5.17 14.77 22.31
N SER A 176 6.43 14.46 22.65
CA SER A 176 7.56 15.39 22.44
C SER A 176 7.79 15.73 20.96
N ILE A 177 7.30 14.88 20.04
CA ILE A 177 7.38 15.14 18.61
C ILE A 177 6.62 16.43 18.21
N PHE A 178 5.57 16.81 18.94
CA PHE A 178 4.80 18.02 18.60
C PHE A 178 5.60 19.30 18.90
N ASP A 179 6.37 19.31 19.98
CA ASP A 179 7.19 20.46 20.40
C ASP A 179 8.31 20.73 19.39
N VAL A 180 8.89 19.69 18.79
CA VAL A 180 9.89 19.85 17.73
C VAL A 180 9.27 20.23 16.39
N ILE A 181 8.06 19.74 16.09
CA ILE A 181 7.36 20.09 14.85
C ILE A 181 7.03 21.59 14.81
N ASP A 182 6.76 22.21 15.95
CA ASP A 182 6.52 23.65 16.04
C ASP A 182 7.75 24.51 15.70
N ARG A 183 8.95 23.92 15.69
CA ARG A 183 10.21 24.64 15.45
C ARG A 183 10.79 24.41 14.06
N ILE A 184 10.41 23.33 13.38
CA ILE A 184 10.91 23.04 12.02
C ILE A 184 10.32 24.01 11.00
N LYS A 185 11.06 24.21 9.91
CA LYS A 185 10.64 25.04 8.77
C LYS A 185 10.44 24.16 7.55
N PRO A 186 9.61 24.59 6.58
CA PRO A 186 9.47 23.87 5.32
C PRO A 186 10.84 23.64 4.65
N SER A 187 11.05 22.42 4.16
CA SER A 187 12.25 22.05 3.40
C SER A 187 12.31 22.83 2.08
N PRO A 188 13.40 22.70 1.28
CA PRO A 188 13.45 23.26 -0.08
C PRO A 188 12.31 22.77 -1.00
N ARG A 189 11.60 21.71 -0.61
CA ARG A 189 10.42 21.18 -1.30
C ARG A 189 9.12 21.87 -0.89
N GLY A 190 9.16 22.77 0.10
CA GLY A 190 7.99 23.42 0.70
C GLY A 190 7.19 22.51 1.63
N GLU A 191 7.77 21.40 2.08
CA GLU A 191 7.12 20.39 2.93
C GLU A 191 7.75 20.40 4.34
N LEU A 192 6.93 20.22 5.39
CA LEU A 192 7.40 19.87 6.72
C LEU A 192 7.71 18.38 6.77
N GLU A 193 8.99 18.05 6.91
CA GLU A 193 9.50 16.67 6.83
C GLU A 193 9.61 16.05 8.23
N LEU A 194 9.24 14.78 8.37
CA LEU A 194 9.43 14.04 9.64
C LEU A 194 10.92 13.84 9.97
N THR A 195 11.78 13.76 8.94
CA THR A 195 13.24 13.67 9.13
C THR A 195 13.77 14.87 9.90
N ASP A 196 13.28 16.07 9.60
CA ASP A 196 13.70 17.30 10.25
C ASP A 196 13.23 17.34 11.71
N ALA A 197 11.99 16.94 11.98
CA ALA A 197 11.45 16.83 13.33
C ALA A 197 12.25 15.83 14.19
N ILE A 198 12.61 14.67 13.64
CA ILE A 198 13.41 13.69 14.37
C ILE A 198 14.85 14.20 14.59
N MET A 199 15.43 14.95 13.65
CA MET A 199 16.73 15.59 13.84
C MET A 199 16.71 16.61 14.98
N GLU A 200 15.61 17.35 15.15
CA GLU A 200 15.42 18.23 16.30
C GLU A 200 15.38 17.45 17.63
N LEU A 201 14.72 16.30 17.69
CA LEU A 201 14.78 15.44 18.89
C LEU A 201 16.23 15.03 19.23
N ILE A 202 17.01 14.66 18.21
CA ILE A 202 18.43 14.30 18.40
C ILE A 202 19.24 15.50 18.90
N ARG A 203 19.00 16.71 18.36
CA ARG A 203 19.66 17.95 18.80
C ARG A 203 19.32 18.31 20.24
N ASP A 204 18.10 18.05 20.67
CA ASP A 204 17.65 18.24 22.06
C ASP A 204 18.22 17.18 23.02
N GLY A 205 19.00 16.21 22.52
CA GLY A 205 19.55 15.11 23.31
C GLY A 205 18.51 14.06 23.70
N LEU A 206 17.34 14.06 23.06
CA LEU A 206 16.29 13.09 23.31
C LEU A 206 16.60 11.75 22.62
N PRO A 207 16.33 10.62 23.28
CA PRO A 207 16.67 9.31 22.74
C PRO A 207 15.85 8.99 21.49
N VAL A 208 16.53 8.72 20.38
CA VAL A 208 15.94 8.21 19.14
C VAL A 208 16.51 6.83 18.85
N SER A 209 15.62 5.88 18.59
CA SER A 209 15.95 4.48 18.36
C SER A 209 15.49 4.02 16.98
N TYR A 210 15.94 2.85 16.55
CA TYR A 210 15.53 2.26 15.29
C TYR A 210 15.45 0.74 15.37
N LEU A 211 14.70 0.17 14.44
CA LEU A 211 14.75 -1.25 14.10
C LEU A 211 14.99 -1.42 12.61
N ILE A 212 15.74 -2.46 12.24
CA ILE A 212 15.90 -2.85 10.84
C ILE A 212 14.96 -4.02 10.57
N THR A 213 14.02 -3.85 9.65
CA THR A 213 13.08 -4.91 9.29
C THR A 213 13.80 -6.08 8.62
N LYS A 214 13.36 -7.30 8.96
CA LYS A 214 13.71 -8.53 8.23
C LYS A 214 12.67 -8.88 7.15
N GLY A 215 11.51 -8.23 7.19
CA GLY A 215 10.46 -8.38 6.20
C GLY A 215 10.67 -7.47 4.99
N TRP A 216 9.81 -7.62 3.98
CA TRP A 216 9.83 -6.74 2.82
C TRP A 216 8.85 -5.59 2.99
N TRP A 217 9.09 -4.51 2.25
CA TRP A 217 8.21 -3.36 2.21
C TRP A 217 8.13 -2.82 0.77
N SER A 218 7.10 -2.02 0.49
CA SER A 218 6.98 -1.30 -0.78
C SER A 218 6.25 0.02 -0.59
N ASP A 219 6.82 1.12 -1.06
CA ASP A 219 6.07 2.34 -1.36
C ASP A 219 5.28 2.06 -2.64
N VAL A 220 3.98 1.77 -2.55
CA VAL A 220 3.13 1.48 -3.73
C VAL A 220 2.83 2.76 -4.52
N GLY A 221 3.86 3.57 -4.80
CA GLY A 221 3.81 4.90 -5.36
C GLY A 221 3.96 4.95 -6.88
N ARG A 222 4.23 3.82 -7.54
CA ARG A 222 4.27 3.68 -9.01
C ARG A 222 3.61 2.36 -9.43
N PRO A 223 3.09 2.25 -10.66
CA PRO A 223 2.43 1.00 -11.11
C PRO A 223 3.34 -0.24 -11.07
N LYS A 224 4.64 -0.11 -11.39
CA LYS A 224 5.60 -1.21 -11.24
C LYS A 224 5.77 -1.66 -9.78
N ASP A 225 5.71 -0.71 -8.83
CA ASP A 225 5.80 -1.00 -7.41
C ASP A 225 4.54 -1.76 -6.94
N LEU A 226 3.36 -1.41 -7.47
CA LEU A 226 2.11 -2.13 -7.20
C LEU A 226 2.16 -3.59 -7.72
N LEU A 227 2.62 -3.81 -8.96
CA LEU A 227 2.80 -5.16 -9.51
C LEU A 227 3.82 -5.98 -8.70
N ARG A 228 4.91 -5.35 -8.24
CA ARG A 228 5.90 -6.02 -7.38
C ARG A 228 5.30 -6.41 -6.03
N ALA A 229 4.54 -5.52 -5.39
CA ALA A 229 3.81 -5.81 -4.16
C ALA A 229 2.82 -6.97 -4.35
N ASN A 230 2.09 -6.97 -5.48
CA ASN A 230 1.14 -8.03 -5.84
C ASN A 230 1.82 -9.40 -5.91
N ARG A 231 2.95 -9.50 -6.64
CA ARG A 231 3.74 -10.74 -6.72
C ARG A 231 4.15 -11.25 -5.34
N ARG A 232 4.61 -10.34 -4.47
CA ARG A 232 5.12 -10.69 -3.14
C ARG A 232 4.00 -11.24 -2.25
N ILE A 233 2.84 -10.60 -2.23
CA ILE A 233 1.69 -11.11 -1.46
C ILE A 233 1.19 -12.44 -2.03
N LEU A 234 1.08 -12.55 -3.36
CA LEU A 234 0.60 -13.78 -4.00
C LEU A 234 1.55 -14.97 -3.82
N ALA A 235 2.85 -14.74 -3.63
CA ALA A 235 3.83 -15.80 -3.38
C ALA A 235 3.55 -16.57 -2.05
N ASP A 236 3.01 -15.84 -1.07
CA ASP A 236 2.68 -16.34 0.27
C ASP A 236 1.20 -16.79 0.38
N LEU A 237 0.47 -16.82 -0.74
CA LEU A 237 -0.93 -17.20 -0.78
C LEU A 237 -1.15 -18.65 -0.33
N VAL A 238 -2.15 -18.85 0.53
CA VAL A 238 -2.71 -20.16 0.88
C VAL A 238 -3.93 -20.39 0.00
N GLY A 239 -3.99 -21.54 -0.67
CA GLY A 239 -5.08 -21.83 -1.60
C GLY A 239 -6.43 -22.02 -0.89
N ASP A 240 -7.49 -21.46 -1.49
CA ASP A 240 -8.87 -21.57 -1.01
C ASP A 240 -9.84 -21.37 -2.18
N VAL A 241 -10.53 -22.43 -2.60
CA VAL A 241 -11.41 -22.42 -3.78
C VAL A 241 -12.86 -22.57 -3.34
N LYS A 242 -13.61 -21.48 -3.43
CA LYS A 242 -15.04 -21.42 -3.08
C LYS A 242 -15.96 -21.30 -4.31
N GLY A 243 -15.41 -20.97 -5.46
CA GLY A 243 -16.15 -20.91 -6.74
C GLY A 243 -16.37 -22.28 -7.38
N HIS A 244 -17.14 -22.29 -8.48
CA HIS A 244 -17.36 -23.48 -9.30
C HIS A 244 -16.32 -23.58 -10.43
N VAL A 245 -15.72 -24.75 -10.57
CA VAL A 245 -14.73 -25.07 -11.63
C VAL A 245 -15.24 -26.29 -12.39
N ASP A 246 -15.35 -26.18 -13.72
CA ASP A 246 -15.81 -27.30 -14.54
C ASP A 246 -14.75 -28.40 -14.72
N ALA A 247 -15.17 -29.54 -15.27
CA ALA A 247 -14.30 -30.70 -15.46
C ALA A 247 -13.18 -30.50 -16.51
N ASN A 248 -13.32 -29.49 -17.37
CA ASN A 248 -12.35 -29.18 -18.42
C ASN A 248 -11.29 -28.15 -17.96
N SER A 249 -11.49 -27.56 -16.78
CA SER A 249 -10.62 -26.54 -16.22
C SER A 249 -9.56 -27.14 -15.29
N THR A 250 -8.44 -26.44 -15.17
CA THR A 250 -7.36 -26.80 -14.24
C THR A 250 -7.02 -25.63 -13.33
N VAL A 251 -6.77 -25.92 -12.05
CA VAL A 251 -6.46 -24.92 -11.03
C VAL A 251 -5.23 -25.34 -10.25
N GLY A 252 -4.29 -24.39 -10.07
CA GLY A 252 -3.11 -24.55 -9.24
C GLY A 252 -3.43 -24.80 -7.76
N LYS A 253 -2.42 -25.15 -6.98
CA LYS A 253 -2.53 -25.38 -5.53
C LYS A 253 -2.55 -24.08 -4.73
N LYS A 254 -1.85 -23.05 -5.21
CA LYS A 254 -1.76 -21.73 -4.57
C LYS A 254 -2.70 -20.76 -5.28
N VAL A 255 -3.99 -21.07 -5.25
CA VAL A 255 -5.04 -20.26 -5.88
C VAL A 255 -6.16 -19.98 -4.90
N VAL A 256 -6.60 -18.73 -4.85
CA VAL A 256 -7.83 -18.33 -4.16
C VAL A 256 -8.90 -18.03 -5.20
N ILE A 257 -10.11 -18.58 -5.04
CA ILE A 257 -11.27 -18.31 -5.88
C ILE A 257 -12.45 -17.97 -4.98
N GLY A 258 -12.97 -16.75 -5.10
CA GLY A 258 -14.11 -16.25 -4.34
C GLY A 258 -15.43 -16.95 -4.65
N GLU A 259 -16.43 -16.69 -3.81
CA GLU A 259 -17.78 -17.26 -3.93
C GLU A 259 -18.50 -16.73 -5.18
N GLY A 260 -19.39 -17.54 -5.76
CA GLY A 260 -20.13 -17.18 -6.98
C GLY A 260 -19.30 -17.11 -8.27
N THR A 261 -17.99 -17.30 -8.19
CA THR A 261 -17.11 -17.33 -9.36
C THR A 261 -17.27 -18.64 -10.13
N VAL A 262 -17.26 -18.56 -11.46
CA VAL A 262 -17.41 -19.70 -12.38
C VAL A 262 -16.23 -19.76 -13.34
N VAL A 263 -15.57 -20.92 -13.39
CA VAL A 263 -14.42 -21.20 -14.26
C VAL A 263 -14.80 -22.31 -15.26
N MET A 264 -14.78 -21.98 -16.54
CA MET A 264 -15.17 -22.87 -17.64
C MET A 264 -14.09 -23.00 -18.70
N ASP A 265 -13.74 -24.22 -19.10
CA ASP A 265 -12.72 -24.51 -20.13
C ASP A 265 -11.43 -23.67 -19.96
N SER A 266 -10.93 -23.48 -18.74
CA SER A 266 -9.88 -22.50 -18.43
C SER A 266 -8.72 -23.07 -17.59
N VAL A 267 -7.58 -22.40 -17.63
CA VAL A 267 -6.37 -22.78 -16.88
C VAL A 267 -5.98 -21.69 -15.90
N ILE A 268 -5.94 -22.00 -14.62
CA ILE A 268 -5.52 -21.10 -13.54
C ILE A 268 -4.21 -21.62 -12.95
N GLU A 269 -3.13 -20.85 -13.10
CA GLU A 269 -1.81 -21.20 -12.56
C GLU A 269 -1.70 -20.86 -11.06
N ASP A 270 -0.63 -21.32 -10.41
CA ASP A 270 -0.31 -20.96 -9.03
C ASP A 270 -0.08 -19.46 -8.83
N PHE A 271 -0.19 -18.99 -7.59
CA PHE A 271 0.00 -17.59 -7.19
C PHE A 271 -1.02 -16.65 -7.83
N VAL A 272 -2.28 -17.08 -7.86
CA VAL A 272 -3.41 -16.35 -8.44
C VAL A 272 -4.48 -16.14 -7.39
N THR A 273 -5.09 -14.95 -7.38
CA THR A 273 -6.31 -14.69 -6.61
C THR A 273 -7.40 -14.20 -7.54
N ILE A 274 -8.58 -14.80 -7.43
CA ILE A 274 -9.77 -14.45 -8.18
C ILE A 274 -10.85 -14.09 -7.17
N GLY A 275 -11.45 -12.92 -7.37
CA GLY A 275 -12.50 -12.36 -6.55
C GLY A 275 -13.79 -13.17 -6.60
N SER A 276 -14.83 -12.60 -6.00
CA SER A 276 -16.18 -13.17 -5.99
C SER A 276 -16.95 -12.76 -7.25
N ASN A 277 -17.90 -13.60 -7.66
CA ASN A 277 -18.77 -13.36 -8.82
C ASN A 277 -18.01 -13.09 -10.14
N VAL A 278 -16.84 -13.71 -10.32
CA VAL A 278 -16.04 -13.60 -11.54
C VAL A 278 -16.46 -14.67 -12.54
N VAL A 279 -16.44 -14.34 -13.83
CA VAL A 279 -16.67 -15.31 -14.91
C VAL A 279 -15.39 -15.50 -15.72
N LEU A 280 -14.85 -16.71 -15.70
CA LEU A 280 -13.68 -17.10 -16.49
C LEU A 280 -14.08 -18.15 -17.52
N LYS A 281 -13.87 -17.88 -18.81
CA LYS A 281 -14.26 -18.79 -19.89
C LYS A 281 -13.22 -18.86 -20.99
N LYS A 282 -12.75 -20.06 -21.32
CA LYS A 282 -11.77 -20.28 -22.41
C LYS A 282 -10.54 -19.36 -22.27
N CYS A 283 -10.02 -19.21 -21.06
CA CYS A 283 -8.92 -18.29 -20.75
C CYS A 283 -7.81 -18.98 -19.96
N ARG A 284 -6.63 -18.37 -19.96
CA ARG A 284 -5.56 -18.70 -19.01
C ARG A 284 -5.32 -17.52 -18.06
N ILE A 285 -5.42 -17.79 -16.76
CA ILE A 285 -4.96 -16.85 -15.72
C ILE A 285 -3.63 -17.37 -15.19
N GLY A 286 -2.56 -16.81 -15.71
CA GLY A 286 -1.20 -17.13 -15.37
C GLY A 286 -0.73 -16.49 -14.07
N SER A 287 0.40 -16.99 -13.58
CA SER A 287 0.95 -16.69 -12.25
C SER A 287 1.05 -15.19 -11.93
N TYR A 288 0.90 -14.87 -10.64
CA TYR A 288 0.99 -13.52 -10.08
C TYR A 288 -0.08 -12.54 -10.60
N THR A 289 -1.25 -13.08 -10.95
CA THR A 289 -2.40 -12.29 -11.37
C THR A 289 -3.43 -12.18 -10.25
N SER A 290 -3.99 -10.99 -10.08
CA SER A 290 -5.18 -10.78 -9.26
C SER A 290 -6.34 -10.33 -10.14
N VAL A 291 -7.50 -10.96 -10.02
CA VAL A 291 -8.73 -10.59 -10.72
C VAL A 291 -9.78 -10.18 -9.71
N GLY A 292 -10.19 -8.90 -9.72
CA GLY A 292 -11.14 -8.33 -8.78
C GLY A 292 -12.58 -8.81 -9.00
N ASP A 293 -13.41 -8.57 -8.00
CA ASP A 293 -14.81 -9.02 -7.96
C ASP A 293 -15.60 -8.55 -9.18
N GLY A 294 -16.63 -9.32 -9.57
CA GLY A 294 -17.55 -8.96 -10.65
C GLY A 294 -16.94 -8.92 -12.07
N SER A 295 -15.66 -9.25 -12.22
CA SER A 295 -14.97 -9.20 -13.50
C SER A 295 -15.33 -10.38 -14.42
N SER A 296 -15.14 -10.22 -15.72
CA SER A 296 -15.30 -11.27 -16.72
C SER A 296 -14.09 -11.35 -17.65
N VAL A 297 -13.52 -12.54 -17.80
CA VAL A 297 -12.41 -12.82 -18.71
C VAL A 297 -12.78 -13.96 -19.64
N MET A 298 -12.91 -13.66 -20.93
CA MET A 298 -13.29 -14.64 -21.95
C MET A 298 -12.30 -14.66 -23.11
N GLY A 299 -11.80 -15.84 -23.48
CA GLY A 299 -10.94 -16.00 -24.67
C GLY A 299 -9.64 -15.20 -24.61
N THR A 300 -9.09 -14.98 -23.40
CA THR A 300 -7.95 -14.06 -23.17
C THR A 300 -6.98 -14.64 -22.17
N ASP A 301 -5.68 -14.59 -22.47
CA ASP A 301 -4.64 -15.00 -21.55
C ASP A 301 -4.14 -13.78 -20.76
N ILE A 302 -4.05 -13.90 -19.43
CA ILE A 302 -3.57 -12.84 -18.54
C ILE A 302 -2.50 -13.42 -17.65
N ARG A 303 -1.42 -12.69 -17.38
CA ARG A 303 -0.44 -13.05 -16.35
C ARG A 303 0.14 -11.83 -15.69
N ASN A 304 0.65 -11.97 -14.47
CA ASN A 304 1.49 -10.96 -13.83
C ASN A 304 0.86 -9.55 -13.87
N SER A 305 -0.44 -9.49 -13.60
CA SER A 305 -1.28 -8.32 -13.81
C SER A 305 -2.28 -8.14 -12.68
N ILE A 306 -2.78 -6.92 -12.51
CA ILE A 306 -3.85 -6.58 -11.58
C ILE A 306 -5.06 -6.17 -12.41
N ILE A 307 -6.11 -6.99 -12.40
CA ILE A 307 -7.42 -6.67 -12.96
C ILE A 307 -8.28 -6.23 -11.78
N MET A 308 -8.70 -4.97 -11.74
CA MET A 308 -9.56 -4.46 -10.66
C MET A 308 -11.00 -4.94 -10.82
N GLU A 309 -11.88 -4.55 -9.90
CA GLU A 309 -13.29 -4.91 -9.89
C GLU A 309 -14.02 -4.51 -11.19
N ASP A 310 -15.07 -5.27 -11.52
CA ASP A 310 -16.01 -4.99 -12.62
C ASP A 310 -15.36 -4.84 -14.01
N CYS A 311 -14.22 -5.48 -14.24
CA CYS A 311 -13.51 -5.39 -15.52
C CYS A 311 -14.00 -6.42 -16.53
N ILE A 312 -13.97 -6.09 -17.81
CA ILE A 312 -14.35 -6.99 -18.91
C ILE A 312 -13.18 -7.14 -19.88
N LEU A 313 -12.63 -8.35 -19.98
CA LEU A 313 -11.57 -8.69 -20.95
C LEU A 313 -12.09 -9.78 -21.89
N GLU A 314 -12.31 -9.43 -23.15
CA GLU A 314 -12.94 -10.34 -24.12
C GLU A 314 -12.14 -10.44 -25.42
N ASN A 315 -11.74 -11.67 -25.73
CA ASN A 315 -11.07 -12.06 -26.96
C ASN A 315 -9.96 -11.07 -27.34
N VAL A 316 -9.12 -10.67 -26.37
CA VAL A 316 -8.08 -9.65 -26.60
C VAL A 316 -7.12 -10.11 -27.71
N GLY A 317 -7.01 -11.41 -27.99
CA GLY A 317 -6.28 -11.92 -29.16
C GLY A 317 -4.77 -11.98 -28.96
N CYS A 318 -4.28 -11.58 -27.79
CA CYS A 318 -2.91 -11.72 -27.32
C CYS A 318 -2.89 -11.82 -25.80
N ALA A 319 -1.72 -12.16 -25.22
CA ALA A 319 -1.61 -12.26 -23.78
C ALA A 319 -1.39 -10.88 -23.12
N VAL A 320 -2.17 -10.59 -22.08
CA VAL A 320 -2.05 -9.41 -21.22
C VAL A 320 -1.00 -9.70 -20.13
N ASP A 321 0.10 -8.95 -20.11
CA ASP A 321 1.21 -9.13 -19.17
C ASP A 321 1.63 -7.79 -18.55
N MET A 322 2.09 -7.79 -17.30
CA MET A 322 2.56 -6.60 -16.58
C MET A 322 1.57 -5.42 -16.63
N SER A 323 0.28 -5.73 -16.55
CA SER A 323 -0.80 -4.77 -16.75
C SER A 323 -1.55 -4.45 -15.47
N ILE A 324 -2.10 -3.25 -15.40
CA ILE A 324 -3.04 -2.85 -14.35
C ILE A 324 -4.27 -2.28 -15.06
N ILE A 325 -5.39 -2.99 -14.93
CA ILE A 325 -6.66 -2.64 -15.55
C ILE A 325 -7.55 -2.04 -14.46
N GLY A 326 -7.84 -0.75 -14.58
CA GLY A 326 -8.64 -0.01 -13.60
C GLY A 326 -10.09 -0.45 -13.57
N GLN A 327 -10.74 -0.27 -12.42
CA GLN A 327 -12.11 -0.71 -12.16
C GLN A 327 -13.10 -0.32 -13.28
N GLY A 328 -14.05 -1.20 -13.60
CA GLY A 328 -15.09 -0.93 -14.60
C GLY A 328 -14.59 -0.87 -16.05
N SER A 329 -13.32 -1.15 -16.31
CA SER A 329 -12.74 -1.02 -17.65
C SER A 329 -13.02 -2.23 -18.52
N ALA A 330 -13.11 -1.99 -19.83
CA ALA A 330 -13.28 -3.02 -20.84
C ALA A 330 -12.14 -3.01 -21.86
N VAL A 331 -11.53 -4.17 -22.10
CA VAL A 331 -10.52 -4.39 -23.17
C VAL A 331 -11.04 -5.49 -24.09
N LYS A 332 -11.33 -5.16 -25.35
CA LYS A 332 -11.91 -6.10 -26.30
C LYS A 332 -11.16 -6.11 -27.63
N LYS A 333 -10.99 -7.32 -28.19
CA LYS A 333 -10.52 -7.65 -29.55
C LYS A 333 -9.38 -6.77 -30.07
N ASN A 334 -8.16 -7.33 -30.03
CA ASN A 334 -6.97 -6.78 -30.66
C ASN A 334 -6.53 -7.64 -31.88
N LYS A 335 -5.93 -6.99 -32.90
CA LYS A 335 -5.22 -7.67 -34.01
C LYS A 335 -3.72 -7.35 -33.94
N TYR A 336 -2.95 -8.27 -33.33
CA TYR A 336 -1.48 -8.28 -33.13
C TYR A 336 -0.96 -7.29 -32.07
N PRO A 337 -0.16 -7.72 -31.05
CA PRO A 337 1.06 -8.55 -31.12
C PRO A 337 0.93 -9.88 -30.32
N ASP A 338 2.01 -10.63 -30.09
CA ASP A 338 1.96 -11.84 -29.22
C ASP A 338 1.56 -11.52 -27.75
N ARG A 339 1.91 -10.31 -27.28
CA ARG A 339 1.72 -9.84 -25.89
C ARG A 339 1.49 -8.33 -25.83
N ILE A 340 0.71 -7.87 -24.85
CA ILE A 340 0.50 -6.44 -24.56
C ILE A 340 0.68 -6.12 -23.07
N SER A 341 1.04 -4.87 -22.78
CA SER A 341 1.07 -4.30 -21.42
C SER A 341 0.29 -2.99 -21.38
N LEU A 342 -0.62 -2.88 -20.43
CA LEU A 342 -1.60 -1.80 -20.36
C LEU A 342 -1.72 -1.25 -18.94
N TRP A 343 -1.64 0.08 -18.78
CA TRP A 343 -1.99 0.78 -17.54
C TRP A 343 -3.19 1.68 -17.80
N ILE A 344 -4.36 1.24 -17.38
CA ILE A 344 -5.63 1.82 -17.82
C ILE A 344 -6.40 2.31 -16.60
N GLY A 345 -6.89 3.56 -16.64
CA GLY A 345 -7.67 4.14 -15.55
C GLY A 345 -9.07 3.55 -15.43
N ARG A 346 -9.83 3.97 -14.42
CA ARG A 346 -11.23 3.54 -14.22
C ARG A 346 -12.10 3.81 -15.47
N ASP A 347 -13.10 2.96 -15.71
CA ASP A 347 -14.15 3.11 -16.73
C ASP A 347 -13.65 3.30 -18.17
N SER A 348 -12.44 2.82 -18.46
CA SER A 348 -11.84 2.97 -19.78
C SER A 348 -12.32 1.87 -20.71
N LYS A 349 -12.61 2.22 -21.96
CA LYS A 349 -13.00 1.26 -22.99
C LYS A 349 -11.98 1.26 -24.11
N ILE A 350 -11.43 0.10 -24.38
CA ILE A 350 -10.39 -0.09 -25.36
C ILE A 350 -10.84 -1.15 -26.36
N TYR A 351 -10.94 -0.73 -27.62
CA TYR A 351 -11.37 -1.55 -28.74
C TYR A 351 -10.29 -1.55 -29.83
N GLY A 352 -10.03 -2.69 -30.45
CA GLY A 352 -9.19 -2.75 -31.65
C GLY A 352 -7.72 -2.45 -31.44
N VAL A 353 -7.17 -2.76 -30.26
CA VAL A 353 -5.72 -2.63 -29.99
C VAL A 353 -4.92 -3.56 -30.87
#